data_AF-A0A1I6GUA2-F1
#
_entry.id   AF-A0A1I6GUA2-F1
#
_cell.length_a   1.000
_cell.length_b   1.000
_cell.length_c   1.000
_cell.angle_alpha   90.00
_cell.angle_beta   90.00
_cell.angle_gamma   90.00
#
_symmetry.space_group_name_H-M   'P 1'
#
loop_
_entity.id
_entity.type
_entity.pdbx_description
1 polymer ?
#
loop_
_entity_poly.entity_id
_entity_poly.type
_entity_poly.pdbx_seq_one_letter_code
_entity_poly.pdbx_strand_id
1 'polypeptide(L)' 'MKLSRRGFLASTGAAVAARALPQIASKTGGRRVLTLVYDKGLGMMRAVERVVP' A
#
# COMPACT_ATOMS: atom_id res chain seq x y z
N MET A 1 -2.83 23.76 30.46
CA MET A 1 -1.71 22.83 30.24
C MET A 1 -0.64 23.53 29.40
N LYS A 2 0.58 23.69 29.90
CA LYS A 2 1.68 24.32 29.13
C LYS A 2 2.26 23.27 28.17
N LEU A 3 2.08 23.45 26.86
CA LEU A 3 2.69 22.58 25.87
C LEU A 3 4.19 22.87 25.82
N SER A 4 5.02 21.92 26.24
CA SER A 4 6.47 22.05 26.07
C SER A 4 6.82 21.94 24.59
N ARG A 5 7.93 22.55 24.16
CA ARG A 5 8.43 22.42 22.77
C ARG A 5 8.53 20.96 22.32
N ARG A 6 8.93 20.07 23.24
CA ARG A 6 9.00 18.63 23.01
C ARG A 6 7.60 18.01 22.84
N GLY A 7 6.63 18.41 23.65
CA GLY A 7 5.24 17.96 23.52
C GLY A 7 4.59 18.38 22.20
N PHE A 8 4.91 19.59 21.73
CA PHE A 8 4.45 20.07 20.41
C PHE A 8 5.04 19.26 19.26
N LEU A 9 6.35 19.00 19.30
CA LEU A 9 7.02 18.22 18.25
C LEU A 9 6.56 16.75 18.25
N ALA A 10 6.35 16.17 19.43
CA ALA A 10 5.85 14.81 19.55
C ALA A 10 4.41 14.69 19.02
N SER A 11 3.52 15.64 19.36
CA SER A 11 2.12 15.58 18.93
C SER A 11 1.96 15.83 17.43
N THR A 12 2.69 16.80 16.87
CA THR A 12 2.67 17.08 15.43
C THR A 12 3.30 15.94 14.63
N GLY A 13 4.43 15.38 15.09
CA GLY A 13 5.06 14.21 14.48
C GLY A 13 4.13 12.99 14.49
N ALA A 14 3.47 12.71 15.62
CA ALA A 14 2.51 11.61 15.74
C ALA A 14 1.30 11.79 14.81
N ALA A 15 0.76 13.01 14.70
CA ALA A 15 -0.36 13.29 13.81
C ALA A 15 0.01 13.10 12.33
N VAL A 16 1.21 13.52 11.92
CA VAL A 16 1.71 13.31 10.56
C VAL A 16 1.95 11.83 10.29
N ALA A 17 2.58 11.10 11.21
CA ALA A 17 2.83 9.67 11.08
C ALA A 17 1.52 8.87 10.99
N ALA A 18 0.53 9.18 11.85
CA ALA A 18 -0.77 8.51 11.84
C ALA A 18 -1.51 8.68 10.50
N ARG A 19 -1.31 9.81 9.80
CA ARG A 19 -1.90 10.06 8.48
C ARG A 19 -1.08 9.43 7.34
N ALA A 20 0.25 9.47 7.43
CA ALA A 20 1.13 9.06 6.33
C ALA A 20 1.36 7.54 6.29
N LEU A 21 1.45 6.87 7.44
CA LEU A 21 1.73 5.44 7.52
C LEU A 21 0.70 4.57 6.75
N PRO A 22 -0.63 4.79 6.86
CA PRO A 22 -1.61 4.00 6.10
C PRO A 22 -1.50 4.19 4.58
N GLN A 23 -1.16 5.42 4.13
CA GLN A 23 -0.97 5.74 2.72
C GLN A 23 0.29 5.10 2.14
N ILE A 24 1.33 4.92 2.95
CA ILE A 24 2.56 4.23 2.53
C ILE A 24 2.34 2.72 2.55
N ALA A 25 1.74 2.17 3.61
CA ALA A 25 1.46 0.75 3.73
C ALA A 25 0.47 0.22 2.66
N SER A 26 -0.47 1.06 2.19
CA SER A 26 -1.35 0.70 1.08
C SER A 26 -0.65 0.67 -0.28
N LYS A 27 0.52 1.31 -0.42
CA LYS A 27 1.29 1.38 -1.67
C LYS A 27 2.40 0.33 -1.76
N THR A 28 2.67 -0.43 -0.68
CA THR A 28 3.67 -1.51 -0.69
C THR A 28 3.14 -2.83 -1.26
N GLY A 29 1.86 -2.91 -1.61
CA GLY A 29 1.34 -4.05 -2.39
C GLY A 29 1.82 -3.94 -3.83
N GLY A 30 2.66 -4.89 -4.27
CA GLY A 30 3.17 -4.94 -5.65
C GLY A 30 2.05 -4.78 -6.69
N ARG A 31 2.38 -4.23 -7.86
CA ARG A 31 1.38 -3.89 -8.88
C ARG A 31 0.67 -5.17 -9.34
N ARG A 32 -0.59 -5.30 -8.95
CA ARG A 32 -1.47 -6.39 -9.37
C ARG A 32 -2.02 -6.05 -10.75
N VAL A 33 -1.59 -6.81 -11.75
CA VAL A 33 -2.08 -6.68 -13.13
C VAL A 33 -2.90 -7.92 -13.46
N LEU A 34 -4.13 -7.71 -13.94
CA LEU A 34 -4.91 -8.79 -14.55
C LEU A 34 -4.32 -9.05 -15.93
N THR A 35 -3.54 -10.12 -16.02
CA THR A 35 -2.95 -10.54 -17.29
C THR A 35 -3.81 -11.67 -17.86
N LEU A 36 -4.24 -11.50 -19.10
CA LEU A 36 -4.84 -12.59 -19.86
C LEU A 36 -3.73 -13.53 -20.35
N VAL A 37 -3.78 -14.78 -19.93
CA VAL A 37 -2.83 -15.83 -20.31
C VAL A 37 -3.60 -16.98 -20.95
N TYR A 38 -3.06 -17.54 -22.03
CA TYR A 38 -3.64 -18.72 -22.66
C TYR A 38 -3.32 -19.98 -21.86
N ASP A 39 -4.35 -20.64 -21.33
CA ASP A 39 -4.24 -21.90 -20.58
C ASP A 39 -4.34 -23.08 -21.55
N LYS A 40 -3.22 -23.78 -21.77
CA LYS A 40 -3.15 -24.92 -22.70
C LYS A 40 -3.92 -26.15 -22.22
N GLY A 41 -4.12 -26.30 -20.91
CA GLY A 41 -4.86 -27.43 -20.34
C GLY A 41 -6.37 -27.26 -20.51
N LEU A 42 -6.85 -26.01 -20.42
CA LEU A 42 -8.27 -25.67 -20.60
C LEU A 42 -8.62 -25.22 -22.03
N GLY A 43 -7.62 -24.96 -22.87
CA GLY A 43 -7.83 -24.51 -24.26
C GLY A 43 -8.45 -23.12 -24.36
N MET A 44 -8.28 -22.26 -23.34
CA MET A 44 -8.93 -20.94 -23.28
C MET A 44 -8.08 -19.86 -22.62
N MET A 45 -8.44 -18.59 -22.82
CA MET A 45 -7.82 -17.45 -22.15
C MET A 45 -8.30 -17.33 -20.70
N ARG A 46 -7.37 -17.18 -19.75
CA ARG A 46 -7.65 -16.97 -18.33
C ARG A 46 -7.12 -15.62 -17.87
N ALA A 47 -7.96 -14.88 -17.14
CA ALA A 47 -7.52 -13.71 -16.42
C ALA A 47 -6.84 -14.16 -15.11
N VAL A 48 -5.52 -13.97 -15.03
CA VAL A 48 -4.73 -14.32 -13.85
C VAL A 48 -4.20 -13.04 -13.21
N GLU A 49 -4.34 -12.95 -11.89
CA GLU A 49 -3.74 -11.87 -11.13
C GLU A 49 -2.23 -12.11 -11.00
N ARG A 50 -1.43 -11.24 -11.62
CA ARG A 50 0.02 -11.30 -11.55
C ARG A 50 0.54 -10.18 -10.64
N VAL A 51 1.29 -10.57 -9.61
CA VAL A 51 2.06 -9.63 -8.79
C VAL A 51 3.37 -9.31 -9.51
N VAL A 52 3.56 -8.05 -9.86
CA VAL A 52 4.79 -7.53 -10.48
C VAL A 52 5.61 -6.80 -9.41
N PRO A 53 6.91 -7.13 -9.23
CA PRO A 53 7.79 -6.43 -8.30
C PRO A 53 8.12 -5.01 -8.76
#